data_AF-A0AB39BFH1-F1
#
_entry.id   AF-A0AB39BFH1-F1
#
_cell.length_a   1.000
_cell.length_b   1.000
_cell.length_c   1.000
_cell.angle_alpha   90.00
_cell.angle_beta   90.00
_cell.angle_gamma   90.00
#
_symmetry.space_group_name_H-M   'P 1'
#
loop_
_entity.id
_entity.type
_entity.pdbx_description
1 polymer ?
#
loop_
_entity_poly.entity_id
_entity_poly.type
_entity_poly.pdbx_seq_one_letter_code
_entity_poly.pdbx_strand_id
1 'polypeptide(L)'
;MTSDPSADPGSALLTAVDADDWAEAVRLLDLHWSVLISTHRAALQEAVNRLPQEVLVQHPRLVLAAEYLRRLSGAPTTTRFRGAPFPGPPVSLMDALAQLTSHAAIARADGRLGEASEAVREARAMLDEASALAREQLAQGLPDLQLQWGLVWEYVGDADRAVHEYVEAYDSAMVVGNEMVKVTAAASASFIHALAGRGIQARIWLDKVPPEGEWWFSRAALPAVFAATLLLVDEFRLDEARATLARADLSQHPERWPFHKLLAAMTVPGPDAAFELLAQIDGSSAALPDRVTKQGTTGAVIAVARSILQSAAGHPAESRATLNSFEADRDTLAGQTLLCARAAAEARLGNYTSASRIVSPLHGHALDAPRTTITVLAVRAASELRAGDTDSAAEQFARAAALSTTHDSFYALSLLPREDLEQLVARRPDALPEPIVRRILDRAQPATIDPFLRLSSKELEVLAAVLVTDSSADAAARLYVSVNTVKTHLSSIYRKTGVNSKAALGELAVRFGAHPGV
;
A
#
# COMPACT_ATOMS: atom_id res chain seq x y z
N MET A 1 36.02 41.78 -9.33
CA MET A 1 34.68 41.78 -8.72
C MET A 1 34.45 40.38 -8.19
N THR A 2 34.83 40.15 -6.94
CA THR A 2 34.57 38.90 -6.23
C THR A 2 33.09 38.86 -5.90
N SER A 3 32.33 38.06 -6.65
CA SER A 3 30.96 37.70 -6.29
C SER A 3 30.97 37.05 -4.91
N ASP A 4 30.11 37.51 -4.02
CA ASP A 4 29.88 36.89 -2.73
C ASP A 4 29.53 35.40 -2.94
N PRO A 5 30.29 34.43 -2.38
CA PRO A 5 30.01 33.01 -2.56
C PRO A 5 28.59 32.61 -2.10
N SER A 6 27.93 33.42 -1.28
CA SER A 6 26.54 33.19 -0.86
C SER A 6 25.49 33.54 -1.92
N ALA A 7 25.85 34.29 -2.98
CA ALA A 7 24.90 34.78 -3.98
C ALA A 7 24.64 33.77 -5.12
N ASP A 8 25.60 32.90 -5.42
CA ASP A 8 25.45 31.79 -6.38
C ASP A 8 26.30 30.57 -5.95
N PRO A 9 25.74 29.70 -5.08
CA PRO A 9 26.45 28.51 -4.59
C PRO A 9 26.88 27.56 -5.70
N GLY A 10 26.12 27.47 -6.81
CA GLY A 10 26.44 26.59 -7.93
C GLY A 10 27.71 27.03 -8.66
N SER A 11 27.82 28.33 -8.96
CA SER A 11 29.04 28.87 -9.58
C SER A 11 30.24 28.80 -8.64
N ALA A 12 30.06 29.05 -7.34
CA ALA A 12 31.13 28.93 -6.36
C ALA A 12 31.66 27.49 -6.27
N LEU A 13 30.75 26.50 -6.25
CA LEU A 13 31.12 25.09 -6.23
C LEU A 13 31.94 24.68 -7.46
N LEU A 14 31.47 25.05 -8.66
CA LEU A 14 32.20 24.74 -9.89
C LEU A 14 33.57 25.41 -9.93
N THR A 15 33.68 26.65 -9.42
CA THR A 15 34.97 27.36 -9.34
C THR A 15 35.97 26.62 -8.46
N ALA A 16 35.53 26.10 -7.30
CA ALA A 16 36.38 25.31 -6.41
C ALA A 16 36.81 23.98 -7.07
N VAL A 17 35.87 23.31 -7.75
CA VAL A 17 36.12 22.06 -8.48
C VAL A 17 37.07 22.26 -9.68
N ASP A 18 36.96 23.39 -10.39
CA ASP A 18 37.85 23.76 -11.49
C ASP A 18 39.27 24.13 -11.03
N ALA A 19 39.41 24.56 -9.78
CA ALA A 19 40.69 24.88 -9.16
C ALA A 19 41.34 23.67 -8.43
N ASP A 20 40.72 22.49 -8.48
CA ASP A 20 41.08 21.31 -7.68
C ASP A 20 41.13 21.59 -6.15
N ASP A 21 40.39 22.60 -5.68
CA ASP A 21 40.28 22.94 -4.25
C ASP A 21 39.17 22.08 -3.61
N TRP A 22 39.50 20.82 -3.37
CA TRP A 22 38.55 19.84 -2.84
C TRP A 22 38.09 20.16 -1.42
N ALA A 23 38.91 20.84 -0.61
CA ALA A 23 38.52 21.24 0.74
C ALA A 23 37.40 22.27 0.70
N GLU A 24 37.52 23.28 -0.18
CA GLU A 24 36.48 24.28 -0.37
C GLU A 24 35.23 23.69 -1.05
N ALA A 25 35.40 22.80 -2.05
CA ALA A 25 34.29 22.12 -2.69
C ALA A 25 33.44 21.31 -1.67
N VAL A 26 34.10 20.55 -0.78
CA VAL A 26 33.41 19.83 0.31
C VAL A 26 32.69 20.79 1.25
N ARG A 27 33.35 21.90 1.64
CA ARG A 27 32.73 22.91 2.52
C ARG A 27 31.48 23.54 1.90
N LEU A 28 31.50 23.83 0.60
CA LEU A 28 30.36 24.39 -0.14
C LEU A 28 29.23 23.37 -0.30
N LEU A 29 29.56 22.10 -0.58
CA LEU A 29 28.59 21.01 -0.60
C LEU A 29 27.88 20.87 0.74
N ASP A 30 28.60 20.96 1.85
CA ASP A 30 28.02 20.86 3.19
C ASP A 30 27.10 22.02 3.53
N LEU A 31 27.54 23.24 3.21
CA LEU A 31 26.84 24.45 3.60
C LEU A 31 25.60 24.70 2.73
N HIS A 32 25.64 24.29 1.47
CA HIS A 32 24.64 24.65 0.47
C HIS A 32 23.93 23.46 -0.17
N TRP A 33 24.05 22.24 0.39
CA TRP A 33 23.46 21.02 -0.16
C TRP A 33 22.00 21.19 -0.63
N SER A 34 21.13 21.69 0.26
CA SER A 34 19.69 21.87 0.00
C SER A 34 19.40 22.80 -1.18
N VAL A 35 20.18 23.89 -1.32
CA VAL A 35 20.06 24.83 -2.44
C VAL A 35 20.63 24.21 -3.71
N LEU A 36 21.82 23.61 -3.63
CA LEU A 36 22.48 22.98 -4.77
C LEU A 36 21.64 21.88 -5.42
N ILE A 37 20.97 21.04 -4.61
CA ILE A 37 20.16 19.93 -5.12
C ILE A 37 18.83 20.37 -5.73
N SER A 38 18.25 21.46 -5.21
CA SER A 38 16.97 21.98 -5.67
C SER A 38 17.11 22.88 -6.90
N THR A 39 18.10 23.79 -6.92
CA THR A 39 18.23 24.84 -7.95
C THR A 39 19.48 24.74 -8.83
N HIS A 40 20.57 24.10 -8.39
CA HIS A 40 21.85 24.04 -9.14
C HIS A 40 22.29 22.61 -9.51
N ARG A 41 21.34 21.77 -9.93
CA ARG A 41 21.58 20.34 -10.21
C ARG A 41 22.79 20.05 -11.10
N ALA A 42 22.96 20.78 -12.21
CA ALA A 42 24.03 20.53 -13.16
C ALA A 42 25.41 20.75 -12.51
N ALA A 43 25.56 21.85 -11.77
CA ALA A 43 26.78 22.16 -11.02
C ALA A 43 27.07 21.10 -9.96
N LEU A 44 26.04 20.68 -9.22
CA LEU A 44 26.16 19.64 -8.20
C LEU A 44 26.57 18.29 -8.80
N GLN A 45 25.95 17.88 -9.91
CA GLN A 45 26.25 16.62 -10.59
C GLN A 45 27.67 16.61 -11.16
N GLU A 46 28.09 17.71 -11.79
CA GLU A 46 29.44 17.87 -12.31
C GLU A 46 30.50 17.82 -11.18
N ALA A 47 30.28 18.57 -10.11
CA ALA A 47 31.15 18.58 -8.95
C ALA A 47 31.35 17.19 -8.35
N VAL A 48 30.24 16.47 -8.14
CA VAL A 48 30.27 15.14 -7.55
C VAL A 48 30.92 14.10 -8.47
N ASN A 49 30.72 14.20 -9.78
CA ASN A 49 31.38 13.30 -10.74
C ASN A 49 32.90 13.51 -10.82
N ARG A 50 33.39 14.69 -10.44
CA ARG A 50 34.81 15.06 -10.47
C ARG A 50 35.54 14.84 -9.13
N LEU A 51 34.83 14.55 -8.04
CA LEU A 51 35.45 14.31 -6.73
C LEU A 51 36.42 13.10 -6.78
N PRO A 52 37.69 13.25 -6.37
CA PRO A 52 38.63 12.14 -6.27
C PRO A 52 38.17 11.05 -5.30
N GLN A 53 38.58 9.80 -5.55
CA GLN A 53 38.22 8.67 -4.68
C GLN A 53 38.75 8.86 -3.26
N GLU A 54 39.92 9.48 -3.09
CA GLU A 54 40.53 9.78 -1.80
C GLU A 54 39.67 10.73 -0.97
N VAL A 55 39.06 11.73 -1.62
CA VAL A 55 38.14 12.68 -0.98
C VAL A 55 36.83 11.98 -0.59
N LEU A 56 36.30 11.14 -1.48
CA LEU A 56 35.09 10.35 -1.19
C LEU A 56 35.27 9.39 -0.02
N VAL A 57 36.45 8.78 0.14
CA VAL A 57 36.78 7.90 1.28
C VAL A 57 36.83 8.68 2.60
N GLN A 58 37.32 9.92 2.58
CA GLN A 58 37.39 10.80 3.76
C GLN A 58 36.05 11.43 4.13
N HIS A 59 35.10 11.47 3.19
CA HIS A 59 33.78 12.05 3.39
C HIS A 59 32.66 11.06 3.00
N PRO A 60 32.38 10.04 3.83
CA PRO A 60 31.46 8.96 3.47
C PRO A 60 30.03 9.43 3.10
N ARG A 61 29.56 10.57 3.65
CA ARG A 61 28.30 11.19 3.23
C ARG A 61 28.25 11.61 1.76
N LEU A 62 29.39 12.02 1.18
CA LEU A 62 29.45 12.45 -0.22
C LEU A 62 29.24 11.28 -1.18
N VAL A 63 29.58 10.07 -0.73
CA VAL A 63 29.29 8.84 -1.45
C VAL A 63 27.78 8.60 -1.55
N LEU A 64 27.02 8.85 -0.47
CA LEU A 64 25.55 8.75 -0.49
C LEU A 64 24.91 9.82 -1.36
N ALA A 65 25.36 11.06 -1.19
CA ALA A 65 24.98 12.20 -2.02
C ALA A 65 25.17 11.88 -3.51
N ALA A 66 26.31 11.31 -3.89
CA ALA A 66 26.59 10.92 -5.27
C ALA A 66 25.69 9.82 -5.81
N GLU A 67 25.41 8.80 -5.01
CA GLU A 67 24.48 7.73 -5.37
C GLU A 67 23.05 8.26 -5.52
N TYR A 68 22.62 9.14 -4.61
CA TYR A 68 21.31 9.79 -4.68
C TYR A 68 21.17 10.65 -5.94
N LEU A 69 22.19 11.46 -6.28
CA LEU A 69 22.21 12.29 -7.48
C LEU A 69 22.21 11.46 -8.78
N ARG A 70 22.96 10.35 -8.82
CA ARG A 70 22.92 9.42 -9.98
C ARG A 70 21.51 8.89 -10.22
N ARG A 71 20.76 8.61 -9.15
CA ARG A 71 19.36 8.14 -9.24
C ARG A 71 18.37 9.22 -9.62
N LEU A 72 18.58 10.45 -9.13
CA LEU A 72 17.82 11.62 -9.60
C LEU A 72 18.05 11.91 -11.08
N SER A 73 19.17 11.43 -11.64
CA SER A 73 19.58 11.70 -13.01
C SER A 73 19.08 10.74 -14.07
N GLY A 74 18.30 9.72 -13.71
CA GLY A 74 17.74 8.77 -14.67
C GLY A 74 18.79 7.96 -15.43
N ALA A 75 20.05 7.94 -14.97
CA ALA A 75 21.03 6.97 -15.43
C ALA A 75 20.45 5.56 -15.25
N PRO A 76 20.73 4.58 -16.13
CA PRO A 76 20.17 3.24 -16.02
C PRO A 76 20.58 2.60 -14.70
N THR A 77 19.80 2.84 -13.66
CA THR A 77 19.99 2.27 -12.34
C THR A 77 19.51 0.84 -12.40
N THR A 78 20.26 -0.06 -11.78
CA THR A 78 19.81 -1.41 -11.55
C THR A 78 18.41 -1.39 -10.93
N THR A 79 17.54 -2.36 -11.22
CA THR A 79 16.17 -2.45 -10.67
C THR A 79 16.10 -2.60 -9.15
N ARG A 80 17.26 -2.63 -8.47
CA ARG A 80 17.41 -2.75 -7.01
C ARG A 80 18.20 -1.58 -6.47
N PHE A 81 17.84 -1.14 -5.26
CA PHE A 81 18.66 -0.20 -4.52
C PHE A 81 19.97 -0.89 -4.12
N ARG A 82 21.06 -0.62 -4.84
CA ARG A 82 22.41 -0.99 -4.44
C ARG A 82 22.99 0.24 -3.76
N GLY A 83 22.92 0.30 -2.43
CA GLY A 83 23.57 1.40 -1.72
C GLY A 83 25.06 1.39 -1.96
N ALA A 84 25.72 2.53 -1.75
CA ALA A 84 27.16 2.60 -1.86
C ALA A 84 27.83 1.98 -0.60
N PRO A 85 28.92 1.21 -0.75
CA PRO A 85 29.65 0.69 0.40
C PRO A 85 30.29 1.85 1.18
N PHE A 86 30.11 1.88 2.50
CA PHE A 86 30.78 2.84 3.37
C PHE A 86 32.20 2.36 3.70
N PRO A 87 33.23 3.18 3.46
CA PRO A 87 34.57 2.86 3.90
C PRO A 87 34.73 3.25 5.38
N GLY A 88 34.67 2.26 6.27
CA GLY A 88 35.07 2.40 7.68
C GLY A 88 33.99 2.85 8.67
N PRO A 89 34.33 2.92 9.97
CA PRO A 89 33.40 3.30 11.05
C PRO A 89 32.98 4.78 10.93
N PRO A 90 31.79 5.16 11.42
CA PRO A 90 31.33 6.55 11.38
C PRO A 90 32.22 7.44 12.26
N VAL A 91 32.60 8.61 11.74
CA VAL A 91 33.46 9.58 12.45
C VAL A 91 32.69 10.77 13.02
N SER A 92 31.41 10.90 12.68
CA SER A 92 30.49 11.90 13.21
C SER A 92 29.09 11.32 13.44
N LEU A 93 28.25 12.02 14.19
CA LEU A 93 26.84 11.65 14.33
C LEU A 93 26.12 11.63 12.98
N MET A 94 26.39 12.61 12.11
CA MET A 94 25.82 12.65 10.76
C MET A 94 26.20 11.40 9.95
N ASP A 95 27.47 10.98 10.02
CA ASP A 95 27.92 9.77 9.31
C ASP A 95 27.24 8.51 9.86
N ALA A 96 27.10 8.40 11.18
CA ALA A 96 26.41 7.27 11.79
C ALA A 96 24.94 7.19 11.35
N LEU A 97 24.22 8.32 11.40
CA LEU A 97 22.82 8.39 10.96
C LEU A 97 22.69 8.10 9.46
N ALA A 98 23.59 8.63 8.64
CA ALA A 98 23.58 8.42 7.20
C ALA A 98 23.89 6.96 6.83
N GLN A 99 24.81 6.30 7.56
CA GLN A 99 25.09 4.86 7.45
C GLN A 99 23.87 3.99 7.76
N LEU A 100 23.24 4.21 8.91
CA LEU A 100 22.03 3.49 9.32
C LEU A 100 20.87 3.73 8.34
N THR A 101 20.70 4.97 7.87
CA THR A 101 19.66 5.34 6.90
C THR A 101 19.86 4.63 5.56
N SER A 102 21.10 4.59 5.07
CA SER A 102 21.44 3.86 3.84
C SER A 102 21.22 2.36 4.01
N HIS A 103 21.65 1.78 5.13
CA HIS A 103 21.37 0.37 5.44
C HIS A 103 19.88 0.09 5.42
N ALA A 104 19.08 0.96 6.05
CA ALA A 104 17.63 0.83 6.09
C ALA A 104 17.00 0.92 4.70
N ALA A 105 17.45 1.85 3.85
CA ALA A 105 16.98 1.99 2.46
C ALA A 105 17.29 0.75 1.61
N ILE A 106 18.50 0.17 1.74
CA ILE A 106 18.87 -1.08 1.05
C ILE A 106 17.98 -2.22 1.53
N ALA A 107 17.89 -2.41 2.86
CA ALA A 107 17.10 -3.47 3.46
C ALA A 107 15.61 -3.39 3.04
N ARG A 108 15.04 -2.18 3.04
CA ARG A 108 13.68 -1.90 2.56
C ARG A 108 13.47 -2.30 1.11
N ALA A 109 14.36 -1.86 0.21
CA ALA A 109 14.27 -2.19 -1.21
C ALA A 109 14.45 -3.69 -1.50
N ASP A 110 15.16 -4.42 -0.64
CA ASP A 110 15.34 -5.87 -0.71
C ASP A 110 14.18 -6.66 -0.06
N GLY A 111 13.23 -5.99 0.60
CA GLY A 111 12.14 -6.62 1.36
C GLY A 111 12.52 -7.10 2.77
N ARG A 112 13.71 -6.75 3.27
CA ARG A 112 14.17 -7.05 4.65
C ARG A 112 13.66 -5.99 5.63
N LEU A 113 12.33 -5.91 5.78
CA LEU A 113 11.66 -4.83 6.52
C LEU A 113 12.01 -4.80 8.02
N GLY A 114 12.26 -5.96 8.63
CA GLY A 114 12.72 -6.05 10.02
C GLY A 114 14.05 -5.32 10.22
N GLU A 115 15.08 -5.68 9.45
CA GLU A 115 16.40 -5.03 9.47
C GLU A 115 16.30 -3.53 9.16
N ALA A 116 15.46 -3.14 8.20
CA ALA A 116 15.25 -1.74 7.87
C ALA A 116 14.70 -0.95 9.07
N SER A 117 13.68 -1.49 9.74
CA SER A 117 13.05 -0.83 10.89
C SER A 117 13.95 -0.80 12.13
N GLU A 118 14.83 -1.79 12.31
CA GLU A 118 15.82 -1.83 13.39
C GLU A 118 16.84 -0.71 13.23
N ALA A 119 17.38 -0.55 12.02
CA ALA A 119 18.35 0.50 11.70
C ALA A 119 17.74 1.91 11.89
N VAL A 120 16.46 2.10 11.55
CA VAL A 120 15.77 3.37 11.81
C VAL A 120 15.56 3.60 13.32
N ARG A 121 15.23 2.56 14.09
CA ARG A 121 15.09 2.69 15.56
C ARG A 121 16.42 3.05 16.21
N GLU A 122 17.51 2.44 15.78
CA GLU A 122 18.85 2.80 16.24
C GLU A 122 19.20 4.24 15.88
N ALA A 123 18.97 4.65 14.63
CA ALA A 123 19.25 6.02 14.18
C ALA A 123 18.41 7.06 14.95
N ARG A 124 17.13 6.78 15.19
CA ARG A 124 16.24 7.65 15.96
C ARG A 124 16.69 7.77 17.42
N ALA A 125 17.09 6.66 18.05
CA ALA A 125 17.62 6.68 19.42
C ALA A 125 18.89 7.54 19.52
N MET A 126 19.82 7.42 18.56
CA MET A 126 21.01 8.27 18.50
C MET A 126 20.68 9.76 18.36
N LEU A 127 19.68 10.10 17.55
CA LEU A 127 19.21 11.48 17.41
C LEU A 127 18.54 12.00 18.69
N ASP A 128 17.73 11.16 19.35
CA ASP A 128 17.02 11.51 20.58
C ASP A 128 18.01 11.78 21.73
N GLU A 129 19.10 11.00 21.81
CA GLU A 129 20.17 11.18 22.79
C GLU A 129 21.17 12.31 22.43
N ALA A 130 21.13 12.83 21.20
CA ALA A 130 22.05 13.85 20.73
C ALA A 130 21.87 15.19 21.48
N SER A 131 23.01 15.82 21.81
CA SER A 131 23.02 17.16 22.40
C SER A 131 22.45 18.22 21.45
N ALA A 132 22.00 19.35 22.00
CA ALA A 132 21.48 20.46 21.20
C ALA A 132 22.47 20.94 20.13
N LEU A 133 23.76 21.03 20.47
CA LEU A 133 24.83 21.40 19.53
C LEU A 133 25.00 20.37 18.41
N ALA A 134 24.94 19.07 18.73
CA ALA A 134 25.02 18.03 17.72
C ALA A 134 23.80 18.06 16.78
N ARG A 135 22.60 18.32 17.32
CA ARG A 135 21.38 18.49 16.50
C ARG A 135 21.45 19.70 15.58
N GLU A 136 22.01 20.81 16.05
CA GLU A 136 22.24 22.00 15.22
C GLU A 136 23.17 21.69 14.04
N GLN A 137 24.23 20.91 14.27
CA GLN A 137 25.15 20.46 13.21
C GLN A 137 24.49 19.53 12.17
N LEU A 138 23.39 18.85 12.53
CA LEU A 138 22.63 17.99 11.63
C LEU A 138 21.58 18.74 10.81
N ALA A 139 21.27 19.99 11.15
CA ALA A 139 20.06 20.69 10.67
C ALA A 139 19.87 20.62 9.15
N GLN A 140 20.95 20.77 8.37
CA GLN A 140 20.90 20.76 6.91
C GLN A 140 20.59 19.38 6.32
N GLY A 141 21.07 18.29 6.93
CA GLY A 141 20.93 16.93 6.40
C GLY A 141 19.80 16.12 7.02
N LEU A 142 19.33 16.52 8.20
CA LEU A 142 18.32 15.79 8.97
C LEU A 142 16.99 15.57 8.22
N PRO A 143 16.44 16.54 7.46
CA PRO A 143 15.16 16.35 6.78
C PRO A 143 15.17 15.18 5.79
N ASP A 144 16.25 15.01 5.01
CA ASP A 144 16.40 13.91 4.05
C ASP A 144 16.46 12.55 4.77
N LEU A 145 17.13 12.48 5.93
CA LEU A 145 17.21 11.25 6.73
C LEU A 145 15.84 10.86 7.28
N GLN A 146 15.13 11.80 7.90
CA GLN A 146 13.78 11.60 8.44
C GLN A 146 12.79 11.19 7.34
N LEU A 147 12.89 11.77 6.15
CA LEU A 147 12.07 11.36 5.01
C LEU A 147 12.30 9.89 4.64
N GLN A 148 13.55 9.42 4.64
CA GLN A 148 13.86 8.00 4.40
C GLN A 148 13.37 7.10 5.54
N TRP A 149 13.43 7.56 6.79
CA TRP A 149 12.89 6.84 7.95
C TRP A 149 11.38 6.69 7.86
N GLY A 150 10.66 7.75 7.45
CA GLY A 150 9.23 7.70 7.17
C GLY A 150 8.87 6.69 6.09
N LEU A 151 9.66 6.62 5.01
CA LEU A 151 9.49 5.59 3.96
C LEU A 151 9.69 4.17 4.48
N VAL A 152 10.59 3.95 5.43
CA VAL A 152 10.74 2.63 6.07
C VAL A 152 9.47 2.28 6.83
N TRP A 153 8.96 3.17 7.68
CA TRP A 153 7.74 2.93 8.43
C TRP A 153 6.51 2.75 7.52
N GLU A 154 6.41 3.47 6.41
CA GLU A 154 5.34 3.32 5.41
C GLU A 154 5.31 1.89 4.85
N TYR A 155 6.46 1.33 4.49
CA TYR A 155 6.56 -0.03 3.91
C TYR A 155 6.51 -1.15 4.95
N VAL A 156 6.95 -0.87 6.19
CA VAL A 156 6.69 -1.74 7.35
C VAL A 156 5.19 -1.80 7.66
N GLY A 157 4.47 -0.69 7.42
CA GLY A 157 3.03 -0.57 7.64
C GLY A 157 2.64 0.09 8.96
N ASP A 158 3.63 0.69 9.66
CA ASP A 158 3.44 1.48 10.87
C ASP A 158 3.08 2.92 10.48
N ALA A 159 1.78 3.16 10.29
CA ALA A 159 1.26 4.40 9.75
C ALA A 159 1.54 5.60 10.66
N ASP A 160 1.53 5.40 11.98
CA ASP A 160 1.69 6.49 12.95
C ASP A 160 3.15 6.93 13.02
N ARG A 161 4.10 5.99 13.07
CA ARG A 161 5.53 6.34 12.97
C ARG A 161 5.88 6.94 11.62
N ALA A 162 5.30 6.44 10.52
CA ALA A 162 5.54 7.01 9.20
C ALA A 162 5.08 8.47 9.12
N VAL A 163 3.86 8.77 9.58
CA VAL A 163 3.35 10.15 9.64
C VAL A 163 4.23 11.00 10.55
N HIS A 164 4.60 10.51 11.74
CA HIS A 164 5.49 11.23 12.66
C HIS A 164 6.80 11.65 11.98
N GLU A 165 7.50 10.73 11.32
CA GLU A 165 8.74 11.06 10.59
C GLU A 165 8.51 12.05 9.44
N TYR A 166 7.38 11.96 8.74
CA TYR A 166 7.06 12.92 7.68
C TYR A 166 6.73 14.32 8.24
N VAL A 167 6.08 14.42 9.40
CA VAL A 167 5.87 15.71 10.06
C VAL A 167 7.20 16.34 10.47
N GLU A 168 8.06 15.56 11.12
CA GLU A 168 9.39 16.02 11.53
C GLU A 168 10.26 16.44 10.34
N ALA A 169 10.23 15.68 9.24
CA ALA A 169 10.92 16.01 8.00
C ALA A 169 10.37 17.29 7.37
N TYR A 170 9.04 17.47 7.36
CA TYR A 170 8.40 18.68 6.83
C TYR A 170 8.82 19.93 7.61
N ASP A 171 8.73 19.87 8.95
CA ASP A 171 9.03 21.01 9.82
C ASP A 171 10.52 21.37 9.76
N SER A 172 11.40 20.36 9.78
CA SER A 172 12.85 20.57 9.65
C SER A 172 13.22 21.11 8.27
N ALA A 173 12.60 20.59 7.20
CA ALA A 173 12.81 21.07 5.84
C ALA A 173 12.38 22.54 5.65
N MET A 174 11.28 22.95 6.29
CA MET A 174 10.82 24.34 6.32
C MET A 174 11.87 25.27 6.91
N VAL A 175 12.52 24.87 8.01
CA VAL A 175 13.54 25.69 8.69
C VAL A 175 14.77 25.91 7.81
N VAL A 176 15.21 24.88 7.08
CA VAL A 176 16.43 24.95 6.26
C VAL A 176 16.18 25.28 4.77
N GLY A 177 14.93 25.53 4.39
CA GLY A 177 14.57 25.86 3.01
C GLY A 177 14.69 24.70 2.01
N ASN A 178 14.57 23.44 2.47
CA ASN A 178 14.59 22.26 1.60
C ASN A 178 13.19 21.99 1.01
N GLU A 179 12.87 22.68 -0.08
CA GLU A 179 11.56 22.59 -0.73
C GLU A 179 11.20 21.18 -1.20
N MET A 180 12.18 20.39 -1.65
CA MET A 180 11.95 19.03 -2.15
C MET A 180 11.48 18.10 -1.04
N VAL A 181 12.18 18.09 0.10
CA VAL A 181 11.78 17.26 1.24
C VAL A 181 10.46 17.74 1.81
N LYS A 182 10.25 19.06 1.93
CA LYS A 182 8.99 19.65 2.39
C LYS A 182 7.80 19.13 1.57
N VAL A 183 7.86 19.22 0.24
CA VAL A 183 6.79 18.75 -0.64
C VAL A 183 6.60 17.25 -0.52
N THR A 184 7.68 16.47 -0.54
CA THR A 184 7.62 14.99 -0.48
C THR A 184 7.02 14.50 0.84
N ALA A 185 7.40 15.13 1.95
CA ALA A 185 6.91 14.80 3.28
C ALA A 185 5.41 15.11 3.42
N ALA A 186 4.97 16.31 3.00
CA ALA A 186 3.55 16.68 3.00
C ALA A 186 2.72 15.76 2.10
N ALA A 187 3.20 15.46 0.89
CA ALA A 187 2.58 14.53 -0.02
C ALA A 187 2.44 13.12 0.62
N SER A 188 3.50 12.61 1.24
CA SER A 188 3.51 11.27 1.83
C SER A 188 2.60 11.17 3.06
N ALA A 189 2.60 12.18 3.93
CA ALA A 189 1.65 12.27 5.05
C ALA A 189 0.20 12.30 4.54
N SER A 190 -0.10 13.11 3.52
CA SER A 190 -1.44 13.17 2.92
C SER A 190 -1.91 11.81 2.41
N PHE A 191 -1.01 11.03 1.80
CA PHE A 191 -1.30 9.71 1.27
C PHE A 191 -1.62 8.70 2.38
N ILE A 192 -0.83 8.65 3.45
CA ILE A 192 -1.09 7.73 4.58
C ILE A 192 -2.43 8.08 5.25
N HIS A 193 -2.73 9.38 5.44
CA HIS A 193 -4.04 9.80 5.94
C HIS A 193 -5.18 9.35 5.01
N ALA A 194 -5.03 9.52 3.69
CA ALA A 194 -6.04 9.07 2.73
C ALA A 194 -6.23 7.55 2.73
N LEU A 195 -5.14 6.77 2.81
CA LEU A 195 -5.18 5.30 2.94
C LEU A 195 -5.99 4.87 4.15
N ALA A 196 -5.78 5.53 5.30
CA ALA A 196 -6.52 5.26 6.53
C ALA A 196 -7.99 5.72 6.48
N GLY A 197 -8.39 6.51 5.47
CA GLY A 197 -9.72 7.14 5.39
C GLY A 197 -9.84 8.40 6.24
N ARG A 198 -8.72 9.02 6.65
CA ARG A 198 -8.68 10.28 7.39
C ARG A 198 -8.78 11.47 6.43
N GLY A 199 -9.93 11.62 5.76
CA GLY A 199 -10.12 12.58 4.66
C GLY A 199 -9.79 14.03 5.02
N ILE A 200 -10.18 14.48 6.22
CA ILE A 200 -9.88 15.84 6.71
C ILE A 200 -8.36 16.07 6.80
N GLN A 201 -7.63 15.19 7.47
CA GLN A 201 -6.19 15.29 7.63
C GLN A 201 -5.45 15.14 6.30
N ALA A 202 -5.91 14.25 5.43
CA ALA A 202 -5.36 14.10 4.08
C ALA A 202 -5.42 15.41 3.30
N ARG A 203 -6.57 16.10 3.32
CA ARG A 203 -6.75 17.42 2.67
C ARG A 203 -5.87 18.51 3.28
N ILE A 204 -5.78 18.58 4.62
CA ILE A 204 -4.89 19.53 5.32
C ILE A 204 -3.44 19.38 4.85
N TRP A 205 -2.95 18.15 4.72
CA TRP A 205 -1.59 17.89 4.23
C TRP A 205 -1.44 18.11 2.73
N LEU A 206 -2.48 17.82 1.95
CA LEU A 206 -2.50 18.06 0.52
C LEU A 206 -2.46 19.56 0.17
N ASP A 207 -3.12 20.41 0.97
CA ASP A 207 -3.11 21.87 0.79
C ASP A 207 -1.71 22.49 1.01
N LYS A 208 -0.80 21.76 1.68
CA LYS A 208 0.61 22.16 1.84
C LYS A 208 1.47 21.82 0.61
N VAL A 209 0.94 21.06 -0.35
CA VAL A 209 1.63 20.71 -1.60
C VAL A 209 1.29 21.77 -2.66
N PRO A 210 2.28 22.51 -3.20
CA PRO A 210 2.02 23.51 -4.23
C PRO A 210 1.55 22.84 -5.53
N PRO A 211 0.78 23.53 -6.40
CA PRO A 211 0.16 22.91 -7.58
C PRO A 211 1.14 22.57 -8.71
N GLU A 212 2.23 23.32 -8.83
CA GLU A 212 3.31 23.15 -9.80
C GLU A 212 4.64 23.54 -9.16
N GLY A 213 5.74 23.05 -9.72
CA GLY A 213 7.07 23.32 -9.18
C GLY A 213 8.19 22.94 -10.13
N GLU A 214 9.38 22.89 -9.58
CA GLU A 214 10.64 22.57 -10.25
C GLU A 214 10.66 21.16 -10.90
N TRP A 215 11.74 20.84 -11.60
CA TRP A 215 11.94 19.54 -12.27
C TRP A 215 11.76 18.31 -11.37
N TRP A 216 12.00 18.44 -10.07
CA TRP A 216 11.84 17.37 -9.07
C TRP A 216 10.40 17.23 -8.54
N PHE A 217 9.51 18.16 -8.90
CA PHE A 217 8.16 18.26 -8.35
C PHE A 217 7.32 17.02 -8.67
N SER A 218 7.36 16.52 -9.92
CA SER A 218 6.59 15.32 -10.31
C SER A 218 6.94 14.10 -9.47
N ARG A 219 8.22 13.97 -9.10
CA ARG A 219 8.75 12.94 -8.19
C ARG A 219 8.21 13.18 -6.77
N ALA A 220 8.47 14.35 -6.21
CA ALA A 220 8.08 14.70 -4.84
C ALA A 220 6.57 14.62 -4.58
N ALA A 221 5.75 15.04 -5.55
CA ALA A 221 4.31 15.13 -5.44
C ALA A 221 3.56 13.82 -5.79
N LEU A 222 4.25 12.74 -6.18
CA LEU A 222 3.58 11.48 -6.54
C LEU A 222 2.63 10.95 -5.43
N PRO A 223 3.01 10.95 -4.14
CA PRO A 223 2.07 10.54 -3.08
C PRO A 223 0.86 11.47 -2.96
N ALA A 224 0.97 12.76 -3.30
CA ALA A 224 -0.15 13.69 -3.33
C ALA A 224 -1.15 13.34 -4.45
N VAL A 225 -0.65 12.89 -5.61
CA VAL A 225 -1.51 12.35 -6.69
C VAL A 225 -2.28 11.13 -6.19
N PHE A 226 -1.63 10.23 -5.45
CA PHE A 226 -2.29 9.07 -4.85
C PHE A 226 -3.33 9.46 -3.79
N ALA A 227 -3.00 10.42 -2.92
CA ALA A 227 -3.93 10.94 -1.91
C ALA A 227 -5.17 11.55 -2.56
N ALA A 228 -4.98 12.45 -3.54
CA ALA A 228 -6.07 13.08 -4.29
C ALA A 228 -6.94 12.04 -5.02
N THR A 229 -6.31 11.05 -5.65
CA THR A 229 -7.03 9.93 -6.30
C THR A 229 -7.91 9.19 -5.30
N LEU A 230 -7.38 8.87 -4.12
CA LEU A 230 -8.12 8.09 -3.13
C LEU A 230 -9.26 8.88 -2.49
N LEU A 231 -9.09 10.19 -2.28
CA LEU A 231 -10.18 11.09 -1.85
C LEU A 231 -11.33 11.12 -2.87
N LEU A 232 -11.00 11.19 -4.17
CA LEU A 232 -12.01 11.12 -5.24
C LEU A 232 -12.70 9.75 -5.30
N VAL A 233 -11.94 8.66 -5.09
CA VAL A 233 -12.49 7.30 -4.99
C VAL A 233 -13.49 7.17 -3.84
N ASP A 234 -13.16 7.77 -2.70
CA ASP A 234 -13.98 7.74 -1.50
C ASP A 234 -15.34 8.44 -1.67
N GLU A 235 -15.42 9.43 -2.56
CA GLU A 235 -16.65 10.13 -2.96
C GLU A 235 -17.34 9.52 -4.21
N PHE A 236 -16.80 8.42 -4.75
CA PHE A 236 -17.21 7.79 -6.02
C PHE A 236 -17.07 8.68 -7.26
N ARG A 237 -16.14 9.64 -7.26
CA ARG A 237 -15.78 10.45 -8.44
C ARG A 237 -14.75 9.72 -9.31
N LEU A 238 -15.11 8.51 -9.76
CA LEU A 238 -14.16 7.54 -10.34
C LEU A 238 -13.50 7.99 -11.64
N ASP A 239 -14.22 8.75 -12.48
CA ASP A 239 -13.68 9.26 -13.74
C ASP A 239 -12.58 10.30 -13.48
N GLU A 240 -12.83 11.21 -12.55
CA GLU A 240 -11.85 12.21 -12.09
C GLU A 240 -10.68 11.55 -11.35
N ALA A 241 -10.95 10.51 -10.56
CA ALA A 241 -9.91 9.72 -9.92
C ALA A 241 -8.98 9.07 -10.95
N ARG A 242 -9.52 8.48 -12.04
CA ARG A 242 -8.69 7.94 -13.13
C ARG A 242 -7.88 9.01 -13.83
N ALA A 243 -8.48 10.15 -14.14
CA ALA A 243 -7.78 11.27 -14.76
C ALA A 243 -6.65 11.81 -13.86
N THR A 244 -6.88 11.86 -12.56
CA THR A 244 -5.87 12.25 -11.56
C THR A 244 -4.74 11.23 -11.50
N LEU A 245 -5.06 9.93 -11.40
CA LEU A 245 -4.07 8.87 -11.36
C LEU A 245 -3.23 8.78 -12.63
N ALA A 246 -3.80 9.11 -13.79
CA ALA A 246 -3.08 9.13 -15.08
C ALA A 246 -1.92 10.14 -15.12
N ARG A 247 -1.87 11.10 -14.18
CA ARG A 247 -0.74 12.03 -14.02
C ARG A 247 0.44 11.43 -13.26
N ALA A 248 0.30 10.23 -12.67
CA ALA A 248 1.34 9.59 -11.89
C ALA A 248 2.50 9.14 -12.79
N ASP A 249 3.71 9.65 -12.53
CA ASP A 249 4.93 9.18 -13.15
C ASP A 249 5.67 8.20 -12.23
N LEU A 250 5.65 6.91 -12.60
CA LEU A 250 6.33 5.85 -11.86
C LEU A 250 7.80 5.68 -12.25
N SER A 251 8.28 6.31 -13.33
CA SER A 251 9.66 6.17 -13.80
C SER A 251 10.68 6.59 -12.73
N GLN A 252 10.29 7.53 -11.86
CA GLN A 252 11.11 8.05 -10.77
C GLN A 252 10.91 7.33 -9.42
N HIS A 253 9.89 6.47 -9.31
CA HIS A 253 9.53 5.74 -8.08
C HIS A 253 9.12 4.30 -8.38
N PRO A 254 10.04 3.44 -8.84
CA PRO A 254 9.70 2.07 -9.20
C PRO A 254 9.10 1.29 -8.03
N GLU A 255 9.45 1.60 -6.79
CA GLU A 255 8.89 0.93 -5.59
C GLU A 255 7.42 1.25 -5.28
N ARG A 256 6.85 2.32 -5.87
CA ARG A 256 5.48 2.78 -5.60
C ARG A 256 4.42 2.18 -6.55
N TRP A 257 4.83 1.33 -7.51
CA TRP A 257 3.92 0.67 -8.44
C TRP A 257 2.76 -0.10 -7.77
N PRO A 258 2.92 -0.77 -6.60
CA PRO A 258 1.83 -1.52 -5.98
C PRO A 258 0.65 -0.60 -5.60
N PHE A 259 0.94 0.56 -5.02
CA PHE A 259 -0.08 1.55 -4.65
C PHE A 259 -0.79 2.12 -5.87
N HIS A 260 -0.04 2.42 -6.95
CA HIS A 260 -0.66 2.81 -8.21
C HIS A 260 -1.63 1.72 -8.72
N LYS A 261 -1.24 0.44 -8.70
CA LYS A 261 -2.10 -0.66 -9.16
C LYS A 261 -3.33 -0.86 -8.27
N LEU A 262 -3.22 -0.64 -6.96
CA LEU A 262 -4.38 -0.61 -6.08
C LEU A 262 -5.37 0.49 -6.48
N LEU A 263 -4.90 1.73 -6.68
CA LEU A 263 -5.77 2.83 -7.08
C LEU A 263 -6.39 2.62 -8.48
N ALA A 264 -5.61 2.06 -9.41
CA ALA A 264 -6.11 1.67 -10.72
C ALA A 264 -7.19 0.56 -10.62
N ALA A 265 -7.01 -0.41 -9.73
CA ALA A 265 -8.01 -1.45 -9.48
C ALA A 265 -9.29 -0.89 -8.87
N MET A 266 -9.19 0.05 -7.92
CA MET A 266 -10.36 0.69 -7.30
C MET A 266 -11.20 1.47 -8.31
N THR A 267 -10.56 2.01 -9.35
CA THR A 267 -11.16 2.87 -10.39
C THR A 267 -11.41 2.16 -11.73
N VAL A 268 -11.19 0.83 -11.80
CA VAL A 268 -11.23 0.06 -13.04
C VAL A 268 -12.60 0.18 -13.75
N PRO A 269 -12.64 0.50 -15.06
CA PRO A 269 -13.90 0.78 -15.76
C PRO A 269 -14.70 -0.48 -16.15
N GLY A 270 -14.07 -1.66 -16.18
CA GLY A 270 -14.71 -2.89 -16.62
C GLY A 270 -13.77 -4.10 -16.65
N PRO A 271 -14.28 -5.27 -17.06
CA PRO A 271 -13.55 -6.54 -17.00
C PRO A 271 -12.31 -6.58 -17.91
N ASP A 272 -12.38 -6.03 -19.13
CA ASP A 272 -11.23 -6.05 -20.07
C ASP A 272 -10.03 -5.28 -19.50
N ALA A 273 -10.28 -4.06 -19.01
CA ALA A 273 -9.27 -3.27 -18.31
C ALA A 273 -8.77 -3.97 -17.03
N ALA A 274 -9.61 -4.78 -16.38
CA ALA A 274 -9.21 -5.56 -15.22
C ALA A 274 -8.21 -6.67 -15.58
N PHE A 275 -8.42 -7.37 -16.68
CA PHE A 275 -7.46 -8.37 -17.21
C PHE A 275 -6.12 -7.74 -17.58
N GLU A 276 -6.13 -6.58 -18.25
CA GLU A 276 -4.90 -5.86 -18.58
C GLU A 276 -4.12 -5.45 -17.32
N LEU A 277 -4.80 -4.94 -16.31
CA LEU A 277 -4.16 -4.56 -15.04
C LEU A 277 -3.61 -5.78 -14.29
N LEU A 278 -4.30 -6.93 -14.32
CA LEU A 278 -3.79 -8.19 -13.75
C LEU A 278 -2.49 -8.61 -14.45
N ALA A 279 -2.45 -8.61 -15.78
CA ALA A 279 -1.24 -8.93 -16.53
C ALA A 279 -0.07 -7.97 -16.21
N GLN A 280 -0.35 -6.68 -16.01
CA GLN A 280 0.65 -5.70 -15.60
C GLN A 280 1.18 -5.96 -14.17
N ILE A 281 0.31 -6.37 -13.22
CA ILE A 281 0.73 -6.77 -11.87
C ILE A 281 1.62 -8.01 -11.95
N ASP A 282 1.25 -9.00 -12.75
CA ASP A 282 2.00 -10.25 -12.92
C ASP A 282 3.39 -9.98 -13.49
N GLY A 283 3.47 -9.19 -14.57
CA GLY A 283 4.74 -8.79 -15.18
C GLY A 283 5.64 -8.01 -14.23
N SER A 284 5.07 -7.07 -13.46
CA SER A 284 5.84 -6.28 -12.47
C SER A 284 6.33 -7.14 -11.31
N SER A 285 5.52 -8.11 -10.88
CA SER A 285 5.83 -9.02 -9.77
C SER A 285 6.89 -10.06 -10.15
N ALA A 286 6.86 -10.57 -11.39
CA ALA A 286 7.78 -11.61 -11.87
C ALA A 286 9.25 -11.15 -11.88
N ALA A 287 9.51 -9.85 -11.96
CA ALA A 287 10.85 -9.27 -11.91
C ALA A 287 11.43 -9.14 -10.49
N LEU A 288 10.63 -9.43 -9.44
CA LEU A 288 10.95 -9.15 -8.05
C LEU A 288 10.93 -10.44 -7.19
N PRO A 289 11.79 -10.55 -6.17
CA PRO A 289 11.75 -11.67 -5.22
C PRO A 289 10.43 -11.73 -4.44
N ASP A 290 9.99 -12.94 -4.09
CA ASP A 290 8.78 -13.18 -3.30
C ASP A 290 8.73 -12.38 -1.99
N ARG A 291 9.87 -12.24 -1.29
CA ARG A 291 9.94 -11.43 -0.06
C ARG A 291 9.58 -9.95 -0.26
N VAL A 292 9.71 -9.43 -1.49
CA VAL A 292 9.31 -8.05 -1.83
C VAL A 292 7.82 -8.00 -2.18
N THR A 293 7.31 -9.00 -2.90
CA THR A 293 5.97 -8.97 -3.49
C THR A 293 4.90 -9.70 -2.69
N LYS A 294 5.28 -10.51 -1.68
CA LYS A 294 4.36 -11.33 -0.89
C LYS A 294 4.31 -10.99 0.60
N GLN A 295 5.14 -10.06 1.08
CA GLN A 295 5.25 -9.70 2.50
C GLN A 295 4.99 -8.20 2.73
N GLY A 296 4.67 -7.87 3.98
CA GLY A 296 4.48 -6.50 4.45
C GLY A 296 3.40 -5.72 3.69
N THR A 297 3.53 -4.40 3.68
CA THR A 297 2.60 -3.49 2.98
C THR A 297 2.48 -3.81 1.50
N THR A 298 3.60 -4.10 0.82
CA THR A 298 3.60 -4.40 -0.62
C THR A 298 2.76 -5.64 -0.95
N GLY A 299 2.94 -6.74 -0.21
CA GLY A 299 2.18 -7.97 -0.44
C GLY A 299 0.69 -7.77 -0.22
N ALA A 300 0.31 -7.11 0.88
CA ALA A 300 -1.09 -6.81 1.18
C ALA A 300 -1.74 -5.94 0.10
N VAL A 301 -1.06 -4.89 -0.36
CA VAL A 301 -1.55 -3.99 -1.42
C VAL A 301 -1.72 -4.74 -2.75
N ILE A 302 -0.77 -5.60 -3.13
CA ILE A 302 -0.87 -6.44 -4.35
C ILE A 302 -2.06 -7.40 -4.24
N ALA A 303 -2.22 -8.06 -3.09
CA ALA A 303 -3.31 -9.03 -2.87
C ALA A 303 -4.69 -8.36 -2.97
N VAL A 304 -4.85 -7.17 -2.37
CA VAL A 304 -6.11 -6.41 -2.43
C VAL A 304 -6.37 -5.90 -3.86
N ALA A 305 -5.35 -5.36 -4.54
CA ALA A 305 -5.48 -4.91 -5.92
C ALA A 305 -5.93 -6.07 -6.83
N ARG A 306 -5.26 -7.22 -6.77
CA ARG A 306 -5.65 -8.44 -7.52
C ARG A 306 -7.07 -8.88 -7.20
N SER A 307 -7.44 -8.92 -5.91
CA SER A 307 -8.79 -9.30 -5.50
C SER A 307 -9.86 -8.42 -6.11
N ILE A 308 -9.67 -7.09 -6.12
CA ILE A 308 -10.61 -6.15 -6.74
C ILE A 308 -10.74 -6.44 -8.24
N LEU A 309 -9.62 -6.65 -8.93
CA LEU A 309 -9.60 -6.92 -10.38
C LEU A 309 -10.23 -8.27 -10.74
N GLN A 310 -9.88 -9.35 -10.01
CA GLN A 310 -10.47 -10.68 -10.18
C GLN A 310 -11.98 -10.64 -9.90
N SER A 311 -12.40 -9.87 -8.91
CA SER A 311 -13.83 -9.65 -8.64
C SER A 311 -14.51 -8.91 -9.79
N ALA A 312 -13.87 -7.88 -10.36
CA ALA A 312 -14.39 -7.14 -11.51
C ALA A 312 -14.45 -8.01 -12.79
N ALA A 313 -13.53 -8.96 -12.93
CA ALA A 313 -13.51 -9.96 -14.00
C ALA A 313 -14.49 -11.13 -13.79
N GLY A 314 -15.22 -11.18 -12.67
CA GLY A 314 -16.20 -12.24 -12.38
C GLY A 314 -15.61 -13.53 -11.81
N HIS A 315 -14.42 -13.48 -11.24
CA HIS A 315 -13.71 -14.63 -10.64
C HIS A 315 -13.61 -14.53 -9.10
N PRO A 316 -14.73 -14.63 -8.36
CA PRO A 316 -14.75 -14.43 -6.90
C PRO A 316 -13.95 -15.48 -6.12
N ALA A 317 -13.80 -16.70 -6.65
CA ALA A 317 -12.98 -17.74 -6.04
C ALA A 317 -11.48 -17.44 -6.09
N GLU A 318 -10.98 -17.01 -7.25
CA GLU A 318 -9.59 -16.59 -7.42
C GLU A 318 -9.29 -15.39 -6.53
N SER A 319 -10.24 -14.44 -6.42
CA SER A 319 -10.18 -13.34 -5.47
C SER A 319 -10.00 -13.83 -4.03
N ARG A 320 -10.86 -14.75 -3.56
CA ARG A 320 -10.74 -15.32 -2.21
C ARG A 320 -9.41 -16.06 -2.02
N ALA A 321 -9.02 -16.91 -2.96
CA ALA A 321 -7.78 -17.68 -2.90
C ALA A 321 -6.55 -16.77 -2.84
N THR A 322 -6.53 -15.71 -3.66
CA THR A 322 -5.46 -14.70 -3.67
C THR A 322 -5.38 -13.98 -2.34
N LEU A 323 -6.51 -13.54 -1.77
CA LEU A 323 -6.48 -12.88 -0.47
C LEU A 323 -5.96 -13.82 0.63
N ASN A 324 -6.29 -15.11 0.59
CA ASN A 324 -5.89 -16.09 1.60
C ASN A 324 -4.44 -16.58 1.47
N SER A 325 -3.78 -16.38 0.34
CA SER A 325 -2.39 -16.82 0.11
C SER A 325 -1.32 -15.87 0.65
N PHE A 326 -1.73 -14.70 1.15
CA PHE A 326 -0.83 -13.70 1.74
C PHE A 326 -0.94 -13.73 3.27
N GLU A 327 0.09 -13.31 3.99
CA GLU A 327 -0.03 -13.10 5.44
C GLU A 327 -0.60 -11.71 5.70
N ALA A 328 -1.42 -11.58 6.75
CA ALA A 328 -2.01 -10.31 7.14
C ALA A 328 -1.57 -9.97 8.56
N ASP A 329 -0.87 -8.85 8.70
CA ASP A 329 -0.54 -8.26 9.99
C ASP A 329 -1.62 -7.24 10.39
N ARG A 330 -2.41 -7.59 11.40
CA ARG A 330 -3.55 -6.76 11.86
C ARG A 330 -3.12 -5.44 12.52
N ASP A 331 -1.85 -5.33 12.91
CA ASP A 331 -1.30 -4.14 13.55
C ASP A 331 -0.87 -3.10 12.50
N THR A 332 -0.82 -3.50 11.22
CA THR A 332 -0.51 -2.60 10.09
C THR A 332 -1.75 -2.18 9.32
N LEU A 333 -1.75 -0.96 8.78
CA LEU A 333 -2.88 -0.44 7.98
C LEU A 333 -3.15 -1.31 6.73
N ALA A 334 -2.10 -1.79 6.07
CA ALA A 334 -2.23 -2.62 4.88
C ALA A 334 -2.78 -4.02 5.21
N GLY A 335 -2.35 -4.64 6.31
CA GLY A 335 -2.87 -5.92 6.75
C GLY A 335 -4.32 -5.83 7.24
N GLN A 336 -4.71 -4.73 7.89
CA GLN A 336 -6.13 -4.44 8.19
C GLN A 336 -6.97 -4.34 6.91
N THR A 337 -6.45 -3.65 5.88
CA THR A 337 -7.11 -3.54 4.57
C THR A 337 -7.26 -4.92 3.91
N LEU A 338 -6.23 -5.76 3.98
CA LEU A 338 -6.27 -7.15 3.49
C LEU A 338 -7.33 -7.99 4.23
N LEU A 339 -7.42 -7.88 5.56
CA LEU A 339 -8.43 -8.58 6.36
C LEU A 339 -9.86 -8.09 6.04
N CYS A 340 -10.03 -6.78 5.84
CA CYS A 340 -11.30 -6.20 5.39
C CYS A 340 -11.72 -6.74 4.01
N ALA A 341 -10.78 -6.81 3.07
CA ALA A 341 -11.03 -7.39 1.74
C ALA A 341 -11.39 -8.89 1.83
N ARG A 342 -10.73 -9.67 2.71
CA ARG A 342 -11.10 -11.07 2.99
C ARG A 342 -12.52 -11.20 3.52
N ALA A 343 -12.88 -10.39 4.51
CA ALA A 343 -14.21 -10.45 5.09
C ALA A 343 -15.29 -10.08 4.05
N ALA A 344 -15.04 -9.06 3.22
CA ALA A 344 -15.93 -8.71 2.11
C ALA A 344 -16.02 -9.83 1.05
N ALA A 345 -14.93 -10.53 0.75
CA ALA A 345 -14.96 -11.70 -0.14
C ALA A 345 -15.79 -12.85 0.46
N GLU A 346 -15.63 -13.14 1.76
CA GLU A 346 -16.46 -14.15 2.45
C GLU A 346 -17.94 -13.76 2.47
N ALA A 347 -18.28 -12.50 2.75
CA ALA A 347 -19.66 -12.01 2.72
C ALA A 347 -20.29 -12.15 1.32
N ARG A 348 -19.56 -11.80 0.25
CA ARG A 348 -20.01 -12.00 -1.15
C ARG A 348 -20.28 -13.46 -1.50
N LEU A 349 -19.56 -14.39 -0.89
CA LEU A 349 -19.79 -15.83 -1.05
C LEU A 349 -20.89 -16.38 -0.12
N GLY A 350 -21.50 -15.53 0.72
CA GLY A 350 -22.52 -15.92 1.68
C GLY A 350 -21.99 -16.46 3.02
N ASN A 351 -20.66 -16.41 3.24
CA ASN A 351 -19.99 -16.96 4.41
C ASN A 351 -19.94 -15.93 5.56
N TYR A 352 -21.11 -15.42 5.97
CA TYR A 352 -21.21 -14.33 6.95
C TYR A 352 -20.61 -14.64 8.33
N THR A 353 -20.60 -15.91 8.74
CA THR A 353 -19.92 -16.36 9.97
C THR A 353 -18.40 -16.17 9.86
N SER A 354 -17.81 -16.53 8.71
CA SER A 354 -16.38 -16.34 8.46
C SER A 354 -16.04 -14.86 8.35
N ALA A 355 -16.87 -14.08 7.62
CA ALA A 355 -16.72 -12.64 7.50
C ALA A 355 -16.69 -11.95 8.87
N SER A 356 -17.67 -12.24 9.74
CA SER A 356 -17.73 -11.69 11.11
C SER A 356 -16.51 -12.09 11.95
N ARG A 357 -16.07 -13.36 11.87
CA ARG A 357 -14.88 -13.85 12.58
C ARG A 357 -13.61 -13.12 12.15
N ILE A 358 -13.45 -12.81 10.86
CA ILE A 358 -12.26 -12.12 10.32
C ILE A 358 -12.18 -10.68 10.83
N VAL A 359 -13.30 -9.94 10.88
CA VAL A 359 -13.29 -8.53 11.32
C VAL A 359 -13.34 -8.37 12.84
N SER A 360 -13.74 -9.40 13.58
CA SER A 360 -13.89 -9.33 15.04
C SER A 360 -12.63 -8.83 15.79
N PRO A 361 -11.41 -9.31 15.48
CA PRO A 361 -10.19 -8.84 16.14
C PRO A 361 -9.80 -7.38 15.80
N LEU A 362 -10.34 -6.82 14.71
CA LEU A 362 -9.98 -5.48 14.26
C LEU A 362 -10.64 -4.37 15.08
N HIS A 363 -11.69 -4.68 15.85
CA HIS A 363 -12.48 -3.66 16.55
C HIS A 363 -11.66 -2.78 17.53
N GLY A 364 -10.65 -3.35 18.19
CA GLY A 364 -9.77 -2.60 19.10
C GLY A 364 -8.66 -1.79 18.40
N HIS A 365 -8.36 -2.09 17.14
CA HIS A 365 -7.27 -1.48 16.36
C HIS A 365 -7.76 -0.52 15.27
N ALA A 366 -9.07 -0.51 15.00
CA ALA A 366 -9.63 0.21 13.86
C ALA A 366 -9.96 1.69 14.15
N LEU A 367 -9.94 2.13 15.42
CA LEU A 367 -10.42 3.46 15.81
C LEU A 367 -9.62 4.61 15.16
N ASP A 368 -8.34 4.38 14.86
CA ASP A 368 -7.46 5.38 14.22
C ASP A 368 -7.46 5.32 12.68
N ALA A 369 -8.15 4.32 12.10
CA ALA A 369 -8.29 4.13 10.66
C ALA A 369 -9.79 4.07 10.27
N PRO A 370 -10.43 5.22 9.99
CA PRO A 370 -11.85 5.29 9.63
C PRO A 370 -12.27 4.29 8.55
N ARG A 371 -11.46 4.11 7.50
CA ARG A 371 -11.75 3.14 6.42
C ARG A 371 -11.89 1.71 6.94
N THR A 372 -10.99 1.30 7.84
CA THR A 372 -11.06 -0.01 8.51
C THR A 372 -12.30 -0.09 9.37
N THR A 373 -12.56 0.91 10.22
CA THR A 373 -13.73 0.90 11.11
C THR A 373 -15.05 0.84 10.34
N ILE A 374 -15.20 1.66 9.29
CA ILE A 374 -16.38 1.65 8.42
C ILE A 374 -16.58 0.25 7.83
N THR A 375 -15.53 -0.38 7.32
CA THR A 375 -15.63 -1.73 6.74
C THR A 375 -16.00 -2.77 7.79
N VAL A 376 -15.39 -2.72 8.98
CA VAL A 376 -15.70 -3.64 10.10
C VAL A 376 -17.18 -3.53 10.50
N LEU A 377 -17.69 -2.30 10.66
CA LEU A 377 -19.09 -2.05 11.01
C LEU A 377 -20.04 -2.51 9.91
N ALA A 378 -19.71 -2.23 8.65
CA ALA A 378 -20.50 -2.64 7.49
C ALA A 378 -20.58 -4.17 7.37
N VAL A 379 -19.46 -4.87 7.50
CA VAL A 379 -19.42 -6.35 7.47
C VAL A 379 -20.22 -6.94 8.64
N ARG A 380 -20.11 -6.37 9.84
CA ARG A 380 -20.92 -6.80 10.99
C ARG A 380 -22.40 -6.59 10.74
N ALA A 381 -22.80 -5.43 10.23
CA ALA A 381 -24.18 -5.14 9.88
C ALA A 381 -24.74 -6.18 8.88
N ALA A 382 -23.99 -6.52 7.84
CA ALA A 382 -24.39 -7.55 6.88
C ALA A 382 -24.48 -8.94 7.54
N SER A 383 -23.51 -9.31 8.38
CA SER A 383 -23.53 -10.58 9.11
C SER A 383 -24.71 -10.70 10.08
N GLU A 384 -25.04 -9.64 10.82
CA GLU A 384 -26.17 -9.58 11.76
C GLU A 384 -27.51 -9.62 11.01
N LEU A 385 -27.62 -8.87 9.90
CA LEU A 385 -28.79 -8.90 9.02
C LEU A 385 -29.08 -10.33 8.56
N ARG A 386 -28.04 -11.05 8.16
CA ARG A 386 -28.14 -12.44 7.65
C ARG A 386 -28.33 -13.48 8.75
N ALA A 387 -27.96 -13.14 9.99
CA ALA A 387 -28.31 -13.92 11.17
C ALA A 387 -29.76 -13.68 11.65
N GLY A 388 -30.46 -12.68 11.09
CA GLY A 388 -31.83 -12.31 11.46
C GLY A 388 -31.93 -11.28 12.58
N ASP A 389 -30.79 -10.77 13.08
CA ASP A 389 -30.76 -9.67 14.06
C ASP A 389 -30.80 -8.33 13.34
N THR A 390 -32.00 -7.95 12.89
CA THR A 390 -32.20 -6.78 12.04
C THR A 390 -31.99 -5.46 12.74
N ASP A 391 -32.20 -5.41 14.07
CA ASP A 391 -32.09 -4.19 14.85
C ASP A 391 -30.62 -3.84 15.09
N SER A 392 -29.82 -4.83 15.54
CA SER A 392 -28.36 -4.67 15.65
C SER A 392 -27.76 -4.30 14.30
N ALA A 393 -28.18 -4.97 13.22
CA ALA A 393 -27.69 -4.69 11.87
C ALA A 393 -27.94 -3.23 11.45
N ALA A 394 -29.14 -2.71 11.72
CA ALA A 394 -29.51 -1.33 11.41
C ALA A 394 -28.70 -0.32 12.24
N GLU A 395 -28.38 -0.63 13.49
CA GLU A 395 -27.52 0.20 14.33
C GLU A 395 -26.07 0.22 13.84
N GLN A 396 -25.48 -0.94 13.54
CA GLN A 396 -24.11 -1.03 13.03
C GLN A 396 -23.96 -0.29 11.69
N PHE A 397 -24.93 -0.47 10.79
CA PHE A 397 -24.93 0.23 9.51
C PHE A 397 -25.02 1.74 9.68
N ALA A 398 -25.87 2.24 10.58
CA ALA A 398 -25.97 3.67 10.83
C ALA A 398 -24.68 4.27 11.41
N ARG A 399 -23.96 3.52 12.25
CA ARG A 399 -22.63 3.94 12.75
C ARG A 399 -21.61 3.99 11.60
N ALA A 400 -21.61 2.99 10.72
CA ALA A 400 -20.76 2.98 9.53
C ALA A 400 -21.05 4.19 8.63
N ALA A 401 -22.32 4.46 8.37
CA ALA A 401 -22.77 5.58 7.55
C ALA A 401 -22.42 6.95 8.15
N ALA A 402 -22.57 7.12 9.47
CA ALA A 402 -22.18 8.34 10.16
C ALA A 402 -20.67 8.60 10.07
N LEU A 403 -19.84 7.56 10.23
CA LEU A 403 -18.40 7.67 10.07
C LEU A 403 -18.00 7.95 8.62
N SER A 404 -18.63 7.27 7.65
CA SER A 404 -18.43 7.57 6.23
C SER A 404 -18.71 9.02 5.90
N THR A 405 -19.82 9.57 6.42
CA THR A 405 -20.20 10.98 6.22
C THR A 405 -19.22 11.94 6.90
N THR A 406 -18.74 11.61 8.10
CA THR A 406 -17.78 12.46 8.84
C THR A 406 -16.43 12.58 8.12
N HIS A 407 -16.01 11.53 7.42
CA HIS A 407 -14.70 11.45 6.78
C HIS A 407 -14.73 11.55 5.25
N ASP A 408 -15.92 11.76 4.66
CA ASP A 408 -16.18 11.63 3.22
C ASP A 408 -15.70 10.30 2.61
N SER A 409 -15.71 9.21 3.39
CA SER A 409 -15.15 7.90 3.01
C SER A 409 -16.26 6.87 2.81
N PHE A 410 -16.80 6.81 1.59
CA PHE A 410 -17.97 5.96 1.28
C PHE A 410 -17.60 4.67 0.53
N TYR A 411 -16.44 4.61 -0.13
CA TYR A 411 -16.02 3.45 -0.92
C TYR A 411 -16.08 2.13 -0.13
N ALA A 412 -15.70 2.16 1.15
CA ALA A 412 -15.70 1.00 2.03
C ALA A 412 -17.08 0.30 2.14
N LEU A 413 -18.17 1.05 2.02
CA LEU A 413 -19.52 0.49 2.05
C LEU A 413 -19.83 -0.36 0.81
N SER A 414 -19.27 0.00 -0.36
CA SER A 414 -19.47 -0.75 -1.62
C SER A 414 -18.80 -2.14 -1.64
N LEU A 415 -18.01 -2.47 -0.61
CA LEU A 415 -17.43 -3.80 -0.45
C LEU A 415 -18.47 -4.85 -0.03
N LEU A 416 -19.62 -4.42 0.51
CA LEU A 416 -20.72 -5.31 0.84
C LEU A 416 -21.46 -5.81 -0.41
N PRO A 417 -22.10 -6.99 -0.34
CA PRO A 417 -23.03 -7.42 -1.38
C PRO A 417 -24.15 -6.41 -1.61
N ARG A 418 -24.51 -6.16 -2.87
CA ARG A 418 -25.57 -5.22 -3.26
C ARG A 418 -26.88 -5.48 -2.52
N GLU A 419 -27.30 -6.74 -2.41
CA GLU A 419 -28.56 -7.13 -1.79
C GLU A 419 -28.59 -6.88 -0.27
N ASP A 420 -27.43 -6.89 0.38
CA ASP A 420 -27.29 -6.53 1.80
C ASP A 420 -27.41 -5.01 1.95
N LEU A 421 -26.71 -4.26 1.11
CA LEU A 421 -26.76 -2.80 1.11
C LEU A 421 -28.17 -2.27 0.87
N GLU A 422 -28.90 -2.81 -0.11
CA GLU A 422 -30.30 -2.43 -0.37
C GLU A 422 -31.18 -2.62 0.88
N GLN A 423 -31.01 -3.73 1.59
CA GLN A 423 -31.78 -4.03 2.79
C GLN A 423 -31.38 -3.20 4.02
N LEU A 424 -30.10 -2.87 4.16
CA LEU A 424 -29.57 -2.02 5.23
C LEU A 424 -30.01 -0.56 5.03
N VAL A 425 -29.89 -0.06 3.80
CA VAL A 425 -30.37 1.28 3.41
C VAL A 425 -31.88 1.39 3.61
N ALA A 426 -32.67 0.40 3.17
CA ALA A 426 -34.13 0.43 3.36
C ALA A 426 -34.54 0.49 4.85
N ARG A 427 -33.74 -0.07 5.75
CA ARG A 427 -33.96 0.00 7.21
C ARG A 427 -33.55 1.33 7.82
N ARG A 428 -32.62 2.05 7.20
CA ARG A 428 -32.09 3.33 7.64
C ARG A 428 -31.99 4.32 6.47
N PRO A 429 -33.13 4.74 5.90
CA PRO A 429 -33.15 5.55 4.68
C PRO A 429 -32.44 6.90 4.85
N ASP A 430 -32.47 7.47 6.06
CA ASP A 430 -31.84 8.77 6.37
C ASP A 430 -30.37 8.66 6.78
N ALA A 431 -29.76 7.46 6.75
CA ALA A 431 -28.38 7.29 7.20
C ALA A 431 -27.35 7.85 6.21
N LEU A 432 -27.69 7.92 4.93
CA LEU A 432 -26.80 8.41 3.87
C LEU A 432 -27.59 9.30 2.90
N PRO A 433 -26.94 10.30 2.26
CA PRO A 433 -27.57 11.07 1.19
C PRO A 433 -27.92 10.18 -0.03
N GLU A 434 -29.10 10.38 -0.62
CA GLU A 434 -29.58 9.58 -1.77
C GLU A 434 -28.59 9.52 -2.96
N PRO A 435 -27.91 10.62 -3.38
CA PRO A 435 -26.92 10.54 -4.44
C PRO A 435 -25.75 9.60 -4.11
N ILE A 436 -25.38 9.49 -2.83
CA ILE A 436 -24.30 8.61 -2.37
C ILE A 436 -24.78 7.17 -2.33
N VAL A 437 -26.01 6.91 -1.85
CA VAL A 437 -26.64 5.58 -1.89
C VAL A 437 -26.61 5.01 -3.31
N ARG A 438 -27.05 5.79 -4.30
CA ARG A 438 -27.04 5.37 -5.70
C ARG A 438 -25.65 4.97 -6.18
N ARG A 439 -24.63 5.78 -5.89
CA ARG A 439 -23.23 5.47 -6.27
C ARG A 439 -22.68 4.23 -5.57
N ILE A 440 -22.98 4.04 -4.28
CA ILE A 440 -22.59 2.85 -3.52
C ILE A 440 -23.22 1.60 -4.16
N LEU A 441 -24.52 1.64 -4.43
CA LEU A 441 -25.23 0.52 -5.05
C LEU A 441 -24.69 0.24 -6.45
N ASP A 442 -24.52 1.25 -7.29
CA ASP A 442 -23.95 1.12 -8.64
C ASP A 442 -22.57 0.44 -8.64
N ARG A 443 -21.74 0.72 -7.63
CA ARG A 443 -20.43 0.08 -7.46
C ARG A 443 -20.50 -1.32 -6.85
N ALA A 444 -21.45 -1.57 -5.95
CA ALA A 444 -21.56 -2.82 -5.20
C ALA A 444 -21.84 -4.01 -6.12
N GLN A 445 -21.15 -5.11 -5.85
CA GLN A 445 -21.32 -6.36 -6.59
C GLN A 445 -22.42 -7.22 -5.96
N PRO A 446 -23.19 -7.98 -6.77
CA PRO A 446 -24.17 -8.92 -6.25
C PRO A 446 -23.49 -10.05 -5.48
N ALA A 447 -24.20 -10.61 -4.49
CA ALA A 447 -23.77 -11.83 -3.82
C ALA A 447 -23.65 -12.97 -4.84
N THR A 448 -22.54 -13.72 -4.76
CA THR A 448 -22.33 -14.95 -5.55
C THR A 448 -22.20 -16.10 -4.56
N ILE A 449 -23.33 -16.59 -4.07
CA ILE A 449 -23.38 -17.58 -2.98
C ILE A 449 -22.61 -18.85 -3.36
N ASP A 450 -21.68 -19.27 -2.50
CA ASP A 450 -20.93 -20.50 -2.67
C ASP A 450 -21.87 -21.72 -2.52
N PRO A 451 -22.12 -22.50 -3.59
CA PRO A 451 -23.03 -23.64 -3.53
C PRO A 451 -22.51 -24.75 -2.63
N PHE A 452 -21.22 -24.74 -2.29
CA PHE A 452 -20.58 -25.74 -1.44
C PHE A 452 -20.66 -25.39 0.05
N LEU A 453 -21.08 -24.18 0.41
CA LEU A 453 -21.17 -23.73 1.81
C LEU A 453 -22.07 -24.61 2.69
N ARG A 454 -23.10 -25.22 2.09
CA ARG A 454 -24.08 -26.08 2.79
C ARG A 454 -23.66 -27.55 2.86
N LEU A 455 -22.52 -27.90 2.28
CA LEU A 455 -21.99 -29.26 2.34
C LEU A 455 -21.37 -29.52 3.71
N SER A 456 -21.61 -30.71 4.26
CA SER A 456 -20.91 -31.18 5.45
C SER A 456 -19.45 -31.52 5.13
N SER A 457 -18.59 -31.60 6.15
CA SER A 457 -17.18 -32.01 5.97
C SER A 457 -17.06 -33.33 5.20
N LYS A 458 -17.96 -34.29 5.47
CA LYS A 458 -17.96 -35.58 4.76
C LYS A 458 -18.42 -35.46 3.31
N GLU A 459 -19.38 -34.58 3.02
CA GLU A 459 -19.79 -34.30 1.64
C GLU A 459 -18.70 -33.57 0.85
N LEU A 460 -17.93 -32.68 1.50
CA LEU A 460 -16.77 -32.03 0.88
C LEU A 460 -15.65 -33.04 0.58
N GLU A 461 -15.35 -33.98 1.50
CA GLU A 461 -14.42 -35.08 1.23
C GLU A 461 -14.85 -35.94 0.03
N VAL A 462 -16.15 -36.27 -0.04
CA VAL A 462 -16.71 -37.03 -1.16
C VAL A 462 -16.66 -36.23 -2.46
N LEU A 463 -16.99 -34.93 -2.42
CA LEU A 463 -16.87 -34.03 -3.56
C LEU A 463 -15.43 -34.02 -4.11
N ALA A 464 -14.44 -33.78 -3.24
CA ALA A 464 -13.04 -33.73 -3.63
C ALA A 464 -12.57 -35.06 -4.25
N ALA A 465 -12.94 -36.21 -3.66
CA ALA A 465 -12.63 -37.51 -4.21
C ALA A 465 -13.28 -37.74 -5.59
N VAL A 466 -14.57 -37.43 -5.72
CA VAL A 466 -15.32 -37.63 -6.98
C VAL A 466 -14.78 -36.76 -8.11
N LEU A 467 -14.31 -35.55 -7.81
CA LEU A 467 -13.76 -34.64 -8.82
C LEU A 467 -12.41 -35.12 -9.38
N VAL A 468 -11.60 -35.86 -8.62
CA VAL A 468 -10.29 -36.39 -9.08
C VAL A 468 -10.32 -37.81 -9.64
N THR A 469 -11.38 -38.58 -9.40
CA THR A 469 -11.46 -39.99 -9.82
C THR A 469 -12.42 -40.20 -10.97
N ASP A 470 -12.13 -41.16 -11.86
CA ASP A 470 -12.96 -41.44 -13.03
C ASP A 470 -14.34 -42.05 -12.69
N SER A 471 -14.42 -42.87 -11.63
CA SER A 471 -15.67 -43.53 -11.23
C SER A 471 -15.99 -43.41 -9.73
N SER A 472 -17.27 -43.62 -9.37
CA SER A 472 -17.67 -43.70 -7.96
C SER A 472 -17.04 -44.89 -7.22
N ALA A 473 -16.59 -45.94 -7.94
CA ALA A 473 -15.89 -47.06 -7.35
C ALA A 473 -14.48 -46.65 -6.89
N ASP A 474 -13.79 -45.86 -7.71
CA ASP A 474 -12.46 -45.33 -7.39
C ASP A 474 -12.53 -44.33 -6.23
N ALA A 475 -13.54 -43.45 -6.22
CA ALA A 475 -13.80 -42.55 -5.10
C ALA A 475 -14.07 -43.33 -3.80
N ALA A 476 -14.83 -44.43 -3.88
CA ALA A 476 -15.15 -45.28 -2.72
C ALA A 476 -13.89 -45.99 -2.18
N ALA A 477 -13.06 -46.52 -3.07
CA ALA A 477 -11.78 -47.13 -2.72
C ALA A 477 -10.84 -46.12 -2.04
N ARG A 478 -10.73 -44.90 -2.60
CA ARG A 478 -9.91 -43.81 -2.04
C ARG A 478 -10.36 -43.38 -0.65
N LEU A 479 -11.67 -43.36 -0.41
CA LEU A 479 -12.26 -42.95 0.86
C LEU A 479 -12.44 -44.11 1.86
N TYR A 480 -12.08 -45.35 1.48
CA TYR A 480 -12.29 -46.57 2.26
C TYR A 480 -13.77 -46.75 2.70
N VAL A 481 -14.72 -46.47 1.81
CA VAL A 481 -16.17 -46.63 2.04
C VAL A 481 -16.82 -47.47 0.93
N SER A 482 -18.09 -47.82 1.09
CA SER A 482 -18.83 -48.51 0.03
C SER A 482 -19.19 -47.58 -1.14
N VAL A 483 -19.31 -48.12 -2.36
CA VAL A 483 -19.80 -47.37 -3.53
C VAL A 483 -21.19 -46.77 -3.28
N ASN A 484 -22.03 -47.47 -2.52
CA ASN A 484 -23.37 -46.99 -2.18
C ASN A 484 -23.33 -45.76 -1.24
N THR A 485 -22.36 -45.73 -0.32
CA THR A 485 -22.09 -44.58 0.54
C THR A 485 -21.70 -43.35 -0.30
N VAL A 486 -20.81 -43.52 -1.27
CA VAL A 486 -20.43 -42.44 -2.20
C VAL A 486 -21.65 -41.96 -3.00
N LYS A 487 -22.44 -42.86 -3.59
CA LYS A 487 -23.65 -42.52 -4.35
C LYS A 487 -24.68 -41.76 -3.50
N THR A 488 -24.82 -42.14 -2.23
CA THR A 488 -25.74 -41.48 -1.29
C THR A 488 -25.29 -40.05 -1.00
N HIS A 489 -24.00 -39.85 -0.70
CA HIS A 489 -23.44 -38.51 -0.52
C HIS A 489 -23.52 -37.68 -1.81
N LEU A 490 -23.23 -38.26 -2.97
CA LEU A 490 -23.28 -37.56 -4.25
C LEU A 490 -24.69 -37.08 -4.61
N SER A 491 -25.73 -37.89 -4.31
CA SER A 491 -27.12 -37.47 -4.46
C SER A 491 -27.46 -36.27 -3.55
N SER A 492 -26.99 -36.30 -2.29
CA SER A 492 -27.14 -35.16 -1.38
C SER A 492 -26.40 -33.91 -1.89
N ILE A 493 -25.17 -34.07 -2.40
CA ILE A 493 -24.35 -33.00 -2.98
C ILE A 493 -25.07 -32.36 -4.17
N TYR A 494 -25.55 -33.16 -5.13
CA TYR A 494 -26.31 -32.67 -6.28
C TYR A 494 -27.54 -31.86 -5.85
N ARG A 495 -28.33 -32.38 -4.91
CA ARG A 495 -29.48 -31.65 -4.38
C ARG A 495 -29.10 -30.32 -3.71
N LYS A 496 -28.00 -30.29 -2.94
CA LYS A 496 -27.56 -29.09 -2.21
C LYS A 496 -26.93 -28.04 -3.10
N THR A 497 -26.21 -28.46 -4.14
CA THR A 497 -25.50 -27.59 -5.10
C THR A 497 -26.39 -27.16 -6.28
N GLY A 498 -27.53 -27.84 -6.49
CA GLY A 498 -28.47 -27.55 -7.56
C GLY A 498 -28.08 -28.10 -8.93
N VAL A 499 -26.98 -28.86 -9.04
CA VAL A 499 -26.56 -29.53 -10.28
C VAL A 499 -26.83 -31.02 -10.21
N ASN A 500 -26.88 -31.69 -11.37
CA ASN A 500 -27.26 -33.09 -11.50
C ASN A 500 -26.22 -33.98 -12.22
N SER A 501 -25.03 -33.44 -12.50
CA SER A 501 -23.97 -34.17 -13.20
C SER A 501 -22.59 -33.87 -12.60
N LYS A 502 -21.66 -34.82 -12.75
CA LYS A 502 -20.25 -34.63 -12.33
C LYS A 502 -19.60 -33.49 -13.11
N ALA A 503 -19.93 -33.32 -14.39
CA ALA A 503 -19.40 -32.23 -15.23
C ALA A 503 -19.83 -30.85 -14.71
N ALA A 504 -21.13 -30.64 -14.48
CA ALA A 504 -21.64 -29.39 -13.94
C ALA A 504 -21.14 -29.12 -12.50
N LEU A 505 -20.96 -30.19 -11.71
CA LEU A 505 -20.32 -30.08 -10.39
C LEU A 505 -18.85 -29.66 -10.49
N GLY A 506 -18.13 -30.15 -11.49
CA GLY A 506 -16.76 -29.73 -11.80
C GLY A 506 -16.67 -28.27 -12.24
N GLU A 507 -17.60 -27.80 -13.09
CA GLU A 507 -17.68 -26.38 -13.48
C GLU A 507 -17.94 -25.47 -12.27
N LEU A 508 -18.86 -25.85 -11.38
CA LEU A 508 -19.06 -25.14 -10.11
C LEU A 508 -17.80 -25.16 -9.24
N ALA A 509 -17.13 -26.30 -9.15
CA ALA A 509 -15.93 -26.45 -8.35
C ALA A 509 -14.79 -25.52 -8.81
N VAL A 510 -14.59 -25.39 -10.12
CA VAL A 510 -13.66 -24.42 -10.71
C VAL A 510 -14.08 -22.99 -10.38
N ARG A 511 -15.35 -22.65 -10.59
CA ARG A 511 -15.87 -21.28 -10.38
C ARG A 511 -15.79 -20.80 -8.93
N PHE A 512 -15.96 -21.70 -7.96
CA PHE A 512 -15.99 -21.38 -6.53
C PHE A 512 -14.71 -21.79 -5.77
N GLY A 513 -13.73 -22.36 -6.48
CA GLY A 513 -12.45 -22.76 -5.90
C GLY A 513 -12.56 -23.94 -4.93
N ALA A 514 -13.58 -24.79 -5.09
CA ALA A 514 -13.66 -26.06 -4.37
C ALA A 514 -12.69 -27.03 -5.04
N HIS A 515 -11.40 -26.86 -4.75
CA HIS A 515 -10.37 -27.61 -5.44
C HIS A 515 -10.40 -29.10 -5.06
N PRO A 516 -10.13 -29.98 -6.03
CA PRO A 516 -9.94 -31.40 -5.79
C PRO A 516 -8.57 -31.64 -5.10
N GLY A 517 -8.55 -31.66 -3.77
CA GLY A 517 -7.41 -32.14 -2.99
C GLY A 517 -6.24 -31.15 -2.80
N VAL A 518 -6.08 -30.72 -1.55
CA VAL A 518 -4.77 -30.68 -0.86
C VAL A 518 -4.86 -31.68 0.27
#